data_AF-A0A561SX11-F1
#
_entry.id   AF-A0A561SX11-F1
#
_cell.length_a   1.000
_cell.length_b   1.000
_cell.length_c   1.000
_cell.angle_alpha   90.00
_cell.angle_beta   90.00
_cell.angle_gamma   90.00
#
_symmetry.space_group_name_H-M   'P 1'
#
loop_
_entity.id
_entity.type
_entity.pdbx_description
1 polymer ?
#
loop_
_entity_poly.entity_id
_entity_poly.type
_entity_poly.pdbx_seq_one_letter_code
_entity_poly.pdbx_strand_id
1 'polypeptide(L)'
;MPSVKILYTQSRSAAARLLVAVASVALLTAGCSSSVTGEASPASDAPSDAGASPSPSRSSGRPAAGTCQIKVSTNGSIVSRGAGGRTITTNGRTSFSCGRQGPMIAIESIDASGVTFSADGAPVTVAPGATETVGAYRISVSTADASGAEFQVEPA
;
A
#
# COMPACT_ATOMS: atom_id res chain seq x y z
N MET A 1 37.26 -8.05 -40.48
CA MET A 1 36.82 -6.63 -40.56
C MET A 1 35.49 -6.51 -39.84
N PRO A 2 35.40 -5.94 -38.62
CA PRO A 2 34.14 -5.82 -37.91
C PRO A 2 33.36 -4.59 -38.38
N SER A 3 32.13 -4.80 -38.85
CA SER A 3 31.18 -3.73 -39.19
C SER A 3 30.48 -3.24 -37.93
N VAL A 4 30.88 -2.06 -37.44
CA VAL A 4 30.22 -1.36 -36.33
C VAL A 4 28.98 -0.64 -36.88
N LYS A 5 27.79 -1.02 -36.42
CA LYS A 5 26.53 -0.38 -36.79
C LYS A 5 26.14 0.59 -35.67
N ILE A 6 26.44 1.87 -35.86
CA ILE A 6 26.05 2.97 -34.97
C ILE A 6 24.58 3.30 -35.26
N LEU A 7 23.68 3.01 -34.32
CA LEU A 7 22.30 3.47 -34.39
C LEU A 7 22.21 4.86 -33.75
N TYR A 8 22.00 5.87 -34.60
CA TYR A 8 21.79 7.25 -34.22
C TYR A 8 20.50 7.43 -33.42
N THR A 9 20.63 8.12 -32.29
CA THR A 9 19.57 8.68 -31.46
C THR A 9 18.67 9.61 -32.27
N GLN A 10 17.43 9.20 -32.53
CA GLN A 10 16.44 10.07 -33.13
C GLN A 10 15.76 10.92 -32.05
N SER A 11 16.30 12.11 -31.87
CA SER A 11 15.74 13.23 -31.10
C SER A 11 14.62 13.91 -31.88
N ARG A 12 13.35 13.70 -31.48
CA ARG A 12 12.14 14.50 -31.83
C ARG A 12 11.12 14.24 -30.71
N SER A 13 10.48 15.18 -30.02
CA SER A 13 10.04 16.53 -30.38
C SER A 13 9.86 17.39 -29.13
N ALA A 14 10.21 18.66 -29.25
CA ALA A 14 9.75 19.73 -28.36
C ALA A 14 8.41 20.29 -28.89
N ALA A 15 7.40 20.35 -28.04
CA ALA A 15 6.21 21.21 -28.17
C ALA A 15 5.67 21.45 -26.75
N ALA A 16 5.93 22.59 -26.10
CA ALA A 16 5.34 23.90 -26.32
C ALA A 16 4.08 24.16 -25.46
N ARG A 17 4.29 25.05 -24.49
CA ARG A 17 3.46 26.21 -24.11
C ARG A 17 2.20 26.01 -23.24
N LEU A 18 2.31 26.65 -22.07
CA LEU A 18 1.40 27.60 -21.40
C LEU A 18 -0.07 27.20 -21.20
N LEU A 19 -0.56 27.33 -19.96
CA LEU A 19 -1.41 28.46 -19.56
C LEU A 19 -1.53 28.55 -18.02
N VAL A 20 -1.60 29.80 -17.57
CA VAL A 20 -1.64 30.30 -16.19
C VAL A 20 -3.11 30.47 -15.74
N ALA A 21 -3.29 30.62 -14.42
CA ALA A 21 -4.39 31.31 -13.71
C ALA A 21 -5.47 30.36 -13.12
N VAL A 22 -6.09 30.59 -11.95
CA VAL A 22 -6.33 31.79 -11.13
C VAL A 22 -6.48 31.36 -9.66
N ALA A 23 -6.04 32.19 -8.72
CA ALA A 23 -6.23 32.07 -7.27
C ALA A 23 -7.70 32.32 -6.85
N SER A 24 -8.14 31.73 -5.72
CA SER A 24 -9.02 32.42 -4.74
C SER A 24 -9.15 31.63 -3.44
N VAL A 25 -9.14 32.41 -2.37
CA VAL A 25 -9.12 32.11 -0.95
C VAL A 25 -10.52 31.79 -0.42
N ALA A 26 -10.63 30.88 0.56
CA ALA A 26 -11.62 30.99 1.62
C ALA A 26 -11.09 30.33 2.91
N LEU A 27 -10.80 31.17 3.91
CA LEU A 27 -10.68 30.79 5.32
C LEU A 27 -12.03 30.30 5.86
N LEU A 28 -12.02 29.41 6.86
CA LEU A 28 -12.88 29.37 8.07
C LEU A 28 -12.44 28.14 8.91
N THR A 29 -11.54 28.32 9.88
CA THR A 29 -11.81 28.51 11.33
C THR A 29 -12.54 27.37 12.05
N ALA A 30 -11.81 26.84 13.05
CA ALA A 30 -12.25 26.41 14.39
C ALA A 30 -13.10 25.13 14.54
N GLY A 31 -12.63 24.27 15.44
CA GLY A 31 -13.40 23.14 15.96
C GLY A 31 -12.59 22.17 16.81
N CYS A 32 -12.04 22.66 17.92
CA CYS A 32 -11.42 21.82 18.95
C CYS A 32 -12.45 20.89 19.61
N SER A 33 -11.97 19.69 19.95
CA SER A 33 -12.37 18.87 21.12
C SER A 33 -13.84 18.49 21.28
N SER A 34 -14.10 17.19 21.19
CA SER A 34 -15.10 16.56 22.05
C SER A 34 -14.48 15.28 22.62
N SER A 35 -14.02 15.40 23.86
CA SER A 35 -13.75 14.32 24.79
C SER A 35 -15.04 13.54 25.03
N VAL A 36 -15.03 12.22 24.79
CA VAL A 36 -16.12 11.35 25.25
C VAL A 36 -15.87 11.02 26.71
N THR A 37 -16.76 11.56 27.53
CA THR A 37 -16.97 11.30 28.95
C THR A 37 -17.04 9.80 29.20
N GLY A 38 -16.10 9.26 29.97
CA GLY A 38 -16.42 8.14 30.84
C GLY A 38 -17.16 8.69 32.05
N GLU A 39 -18.31 8.12 32.42
CA GLU A 39 -18.58 7.65 33.78
C GLU A 39 -19.96 6.95 33.87
N ALA A 40 -19.94 5.87 34.65
CA ALA A 40 -21.02 5.21 35.40
C ALA A 40 -22.19 4.50 34.66
N SER A 41 -22.16 3.19 34.81
CA SER A 41 -23.28 2.23 34.70
C SER A 41 -24.54 2.67 35.46
N PRO A 42 -25.69 2.07 35.08
CA PRO A 42 -26.55 1.45 36.08
C PRO A 42 -26.76 -0.05 35.79
N ALA A 43 -26.57 -0.85 36.84
CA ALA A 43 -27.21 -2.17 37.01
C ALA A 43 -28.68 -1.91 37.45
N SER A 44 -29.72 -2.71 37.22
CA SER A 44 -29.91 -4.11 36.84
C SER A 44 -31.32 -4.29 36.23
N ASP A 45 -31.57 -5.51 35.77
CA ASP A 45 -32.84 -6.25 35.64
C ASP A 45 -33.37 -6.54 34.22
N ALA A 46 -33.38 -7.84 33.91
CA ALA A 46 -33.82 -8.52 32.69
C ALA A 46 -35.35 -8.80 32.74
N PRO A 47 -36.06 -9.26 31.66
CA PRO A 47 -35.76 -10.52 30.97
C PRO A 47 -35.97 -10.57 29.43
N SER A 48 -35.23 -11.52 28.83
CA SER A 48 -35.50 -12.43 27.69
C SER A 48 -35.95 -11.96 26.29
N ASP A 49 -35.23 -12.53 25.31
CA ASP A 49 -35.59 -12.90 23.93
C ASP A 49 -35.69 -11.80 22.85
N ALA A 50 -34.56 -11.55 22.18
CA ALA A 50 -34.49 -11.47 20.71
C ALA A 50 -33.04 -11.67 20.25
N GLY A 51 -32.81 -12.71 19.45
CA GLY A 51 -31.50 -13.01 18.85
C GLY A 51 -30.98 -11.86 17.99
N ALA A 52 -29.99 -11.13 18.51
CA ALA A 52 -29.19 -10.22 17.71
C ALA A 52 -28.15 -11.04 16.94
N SER A 53 -28.17 -10.92 15.62
CA SER A 53 -27.14 -11.44 14.72
C SER A 53 -25.75 -11.04 15.23
N PRO A 54 -24.75 -11.95 15.24
CA PRO A 54 -23.39 -11.56 15.61
C PRO A 54 -22.90 -10.51 14.61
N SER A 55 -22.75 -9.28 15.10
CA SER A 55 -22.04 -8.21 14.41
C SER A 55 -20.72 -8.78 13.87
N PRO A 56 -20.34 -8.57 12.60
CA PRO A 56 -19.04 -9.00 12.11
C PRO A 56 -18.00 -8.27 12.95
N SER A 57 -17.33 -9.02 13.82
CA SER A 57 -16.15 -8.58 14.55
C SER A 57 -15.21 -8.00 13.52
N ARG A 58 -15.14 -6.66 13.44
CA ARG A 58 -14.04 -5.98 12.77
C ARG A 58 -12.82 -6.41 13.54
N SER A 59 -12.15 -7.44 13.01
CA SER A 59 -10.90 -7.96 13.54
C SER A 59 -9.91 -6.80 13.49
N SER A 60 -9.83 -6.06 14.59
CA SER A 60 -8.72 -5.19 14.96
C SER A 60 -7.52 -6.06 15.35
N GLY A 61 -7.26 -7.08 14.52
CA GLY A 61 -6.10 -7.95 14.61
C GLY A 61 -4.89 -7.08 14.31
N ARG A 62 -4.23 -6.64 15.38
CA ARG A 62 -2.88 -6.11 15.29
C ARG A 62 -2.07 -7.14 14.47
N PRO A 63 -1.48 -6.75 13.33
CA PRO A 63 -0.66 -7.66 12.55
C PRO A 63 0.39 -8.31 13.44
N ALA A 64 0.67 -9.59 13.22
CA ALA A 64 1.70 -10.31 13.96
C ALA A 64 3.03 -9.56 13.91
N ALA A 65 3.86 -9.70 14.94
CA ALA A 65 5.12 -8.98 15.02
C ALA A 65 5.98 -9.29 13.78
N GLY A 66 6.32 -8.25 13.00
CA GLY A 66 7.09 -8.38 11.76
C GLY A 66 6.25 -8.40 10.47
N THR A 67 4.93 -8.53 10.56
CA THR A 67 4.04 -8.54 9.40
C THR A 67 3.59 -7.13 9.01
N CYS A 68 3.55 -6.83 7.71
CA CYS A 68 2.80 -5.70 7.18
C CYS A 68 1.73 -6.14 6.19
N GLN A 69 0.64 -5.40 6.16
CA GLN A 69 -0.32 -5.40 5.07
C GLN A 69 -0.11 -4.12 4.25
N ILE A 70 0.02 -4.28 2.94
CA ILE A 70 0.25 -3.18 2.01
C ILE A 70 -0.89 -3.17 1.00
N LYS A 71 -1.49 -2.00 0.84
CA LYS A 71 -2.45 -1.70 -0.20
C LYS A 71 -1.91 -0.61 -1.09
N VAL A 72 -1.81 -0.90 -2.38
CA VAL A 72 -1.37 0.03 -3.42
C VAL A 72 -2.56 0.32 -4.31
N SER A 73 -2.81 1.60 -4.60
CA SER A 73 -3.78 2.02 -5.60
C SER A 73 -3.09 2.75 -6.74
N THR A 74 -3.62 2.62 -7.95
CA THR A 74 -3.07 3.27 -9.15
C THR A 74 -3.15 4.80 -9.14
N ASN A 75 -3.88 5.39 -8.19
CA ASN A 75 -3.82 6.83 -7.91
C ASN A 75 -2.54 7.25 -7.15
N GLY A 76 -1.61 6.32 -6.88
CA GLY A 76 -0.35 6.57 -6.18
C GLY A 76 -0.47 6.49 -4.65
N SER A 77 -1.65 6.16 -4.12
CA SER A 77 -1.83 5.95 -2.68
C SER A 77 -1.27 4.59 -2.27
N ILE A 78 -0.38 4.61 -1.28
CA ILE A 78 0.15 3.39 -0.65
C ILE A 78 -0.14 3.47 0.84
N VAL A 79 -0.88 2.49 1.33
CA VAL A 79 -1.22 2.35 2.74
C VAL A 79 -0.52 1.11 3.26
N SER A 80 0.39 1.32 4.21
CA SER A 80 1.05 0.24 4.96
C SER A 80 0.47 0.19 6.37
N ARG A 81 0.06 -1.00 6.80
CA ARG A 81 -0.44 -1.27 8.16
C ARG A 81 0.38 -2.39 8.77
N GLY A 82 0.72 -2.28 10.06
CA GLY A 82 1.43 -3.33 10.79
C GLY A 82 2.81 -2.90 11.28
N ALA A 83 3.75 -3.84 11.27
CA ALA A 83 5.02 -3.74 11.98
C ALA A 83 5.97 -2.69 11.36
N GLY A 84 5.85 -1.43 11.81
CA GLY A 84 6.87 -0.37 11.61
C GLY A 84 7.35 -0.21 10.17
N GLY A 85 6.49 -0.47 9.19
CA GLY A 85 6.87 -0.48 7.79
C GLY A 85 7.22 0.91 7.29
N ARG A 86 8.16 0.96 6.34
CA ARG A 86 8.53 2.19 5.64
C ARG A 86 8.20 2.02 4.16
N THR A 87 7.64 3.06 3.56
CA THR A 87 7.39 3.12 2.11
C THR A 87 8.09 4.36 1.57
N ILE A 88 8.79 4.19 0.46
CA ILE A 88 9.50 5.25 -0.25
C ILE A 88 9.12 5.16 -1.71
N THR A 89 8.69 6.26 -2.30
CA THR A 89 8.48 6.36 -3.75
C THR A 89 9.49 7.34 -4.32
N THR A 90 10.29 6.91 -5.29
CA THR A 90 11.32 7.72 -5.94
C THR A 90 11.25 7.49 -7.45
N ASN A 91 11.13 8.58 -8.23
CA ASN A 91 11.00 8.52 -9.70
C ASN A 91 9.89 7.58 -10.19
N GLY A 92 8.77 7.52 -9.47
CA GLY A 92 7.65 6.62 -9.80
C GLY A 92 7.84 5.15 -9.42
N ARG A 93 9.00 4.77 -8.89
CA ARG A 93 9.23 3.43 -8.34
C ARG A 93 8.97 3.43 -6.85
N THR A 94 8.13 2.51 -6.40
CA THR A 94 7.80 2.34 -4.99
C THR A 94 8.63 1.21 -4.39
N SER A 95 9.16 1.45 -3.20
CA SER A 95 9.82 0.42 -2.40
C SER A 95 9.30 0.47 -0.97
N PHE A 96 9.24 -0.69 -0.32
CA PHE A 96 8.79 -0.83 1.05
C PHE A 96 9.73 -1.72 1.87
N SER A 97 9.71 -1.56 3.18
CA SER A 97 10.33 -2.49 4.13
C SER A 97 9.35 -2.84 5.23
N CYS A 98 9.40 -4.08 5.72
CA CYS A 98 8.62 -4.54 6.86
C CYS A 98 9.49 -4.80 8.08
N GLY A 99 9.13 -4.20 9.21
CA GLY A 99 9.99 -4.11 10.39
C GLY A 99 10.93 -2.90 10.37
N ARG A 100 11.46 -2.53 11.55
CA ARG A 100 12.24 -1.30 11.75
C ARG A 100 13.58 -1.27 10.99
N GLN A 101 14.14 -2.43 10.64
CA GLN A 101 15.46 -2.58 10.02
C GLN A 101 15.46 -3.61 8.88
N GLY A 102 14.30 -3.91 8.32
CA GLY A 102 14.19 -4.89 7.25
C GLY A 102 14.73 -4.39 5.90
N PRO A 103 15.12 -5.30 4.98
CA PRO A 103 15.56 -4.92 3.64
C PRO A 103 14.43 -4.22 2.86
N MET A 104 14.80 -3.42 1.87
CA MET A 104 13.84 -2.77 0.98
C MET A 104 13.47 -3.73 -0.17
N ILE A 105 12.18 -3.86 -0.42
CA ILE A 105 11.61 -4.55 -1.58
C ILE A 105 10.99 -3.51 -2.50
N ALA A 106 11.31 -3.57 -3.78
CA ALA A 106 10.69 -2.71 -4.79
C ALA A 106 9.44 -3.37 -5.39
N ILE A 107 8.46 -2.56 -5.76
CA ILE A 107 7.31 -2.96 -6.57
C ILE A 107 7.61 -2.48 -7.99
N GLU A 108 7.85 -3.42 -8.90
CA GLU A 108 8.23 -3.14 -10.30
C GLU A 108 7.00 -2.94 -11.19
N SER A 109 5.98 -3.79 -11.01
CA SER A 109 4.74 -3.71 -11.78
C SER A 109 3.56 -4.30 -11.00
N ILE A 110 2.36 -3.83 -11.34
CA ILE A 110 1.09 -4.38 -10.88
C ILE A 110 0.19 -4.49 -12.10
N ASP A 111 -0.33 -5.70 -12.34
CA ASP A 111 -1.34 -5.96 -13.37
C ASP A 111 -2.23 -7.15 -12.97
N ALA A 112 -3.12 -7.57 -13.88
CA ALA A 112 -4.05 -8.66 -13.60
C ALA A 112 -3.39 -10.04 -13.41
N SER A 113 -2.13 -10.21 -13.84
CA SER A 113 -1.36 -11.43 -13.61
C SER A 113 -0.71 -11.47 -12.23
N GLY A 114 -0.59 -10.33 -11.54
CA GLY A 114 -0.02 -10.26 -10.21
C GLY A 114 0.79 -8.99 -9.94
N VAL A 115 1.63 -9.09 -8.92
CA VAL A 115 2.58 -8.04 -8.54
C VAL A 115 3.99 -8.55 -8.76
N THR A 116 4.78 -7.79 -9.51
CA THR A 116 6.21 -8.07 -9.66
C THR A 116 6.98 -7.29 -8.61
N PHE A 117 7.64 -8.01 -7.71
CA PHE A 117 8.51 -7.45 -6.70
C PHE A 117 9.98 -7.63 -7.11
N SER A 118 10.86 -6.81 -6.56
CA SER A 118 12.30 -7.00 -6.72
C SER A 118 13.02 -6.81 -5.38
N ALA A 119 13.79 -7.81 -4.99
CA ALA A 119 14.82 -7.71 -3.96
C ALA A 119 16.19 -7.75 -4.63
N ASP A 120 17.06 -6.79 -4.33
CA ASP A 120 18.43 -6.72 -4.87
C ASP A 120 18.51 -6.81 -6.42
N GLY A 121 17.47 -6.34 -7.11
CA GLY A 121 17.38 -6.32 -8.57
C GLY A 121 16.88 -7.62 -9.21
N ALA A 122 16.58 -8.66 -8.43
CA ALA A 122 16.00 -9.91 -8.93
C ALA A 122 14.46 -9.84 -8.89
N PRO A 123 13.77 -9.82 -10.05
CA PRO A 123 12.32 -9.72 -10.10
C PRO A 123 11.66 -11.08 -9.79
N VAL A 124 10.57 -11.05 -9.02
CA VAL A 124 9.70 -12.19 -8.72
C VAL A 124 8.25 -11.73 -8.87
N THR A 125 7.48 -12.39 -9.74
CA THR A 125 6.06 -12.12 -9.93
C THR A 125 5.23 -13.06 -9.07
N VAL A 126 4.34 -12.48 -8.27
CA VAL A 126 3.43 -13.23 -7.38
C VAL A 126 2.01 -13.02 -7.86
N ALA A 127 1.39 -14.11 -8.29
CA ALA A 127 0.01 -14.10 -8.78
C ALA A 127 -0.99 -13.83 -7.64
N PRO A 128 -2.18 -13.30 -7.94
CA PRO A 128 -3.26 -13.20 -6.95
C PRO A 128 -3.61 -14.58 -6.38
N GLY A 129 -3.75 -14.65 -5.05
CA GLY A 129 -3.98 -15.89 -4.30
C GLY A 129 -2.72 -16.72 -4.04
N ALA A 130 -1.55 -16.30 -4.49
CA ALA A 130 -0.29 -17.01 -4.30
C ALA A 130 0.59 -16.37 -3.21
N THR A 131 1.55 -17.16 -2.73
CA THR A 131 2.59 -16.74 -1.80
C THR A 131 3.95 -17.15 -2.35
N GLU A 132 4.89 -16.22 -2.40
CA GLU A 132 6.25 -16.45 -2.88
C GLU A 132 7.29 -15.84 -1.94
N THR A 133 8.53 -16.32 -2.05
CA THR A 133 9.66 -15.74 -1.32
C THR A 133 10.37 -14.71 -2.18
N VAL A 134 10.52 -13.49 -1.67
CA VAL A 134 11.21 -12.37 -2.33
C VAL A 134 12.26 -11.81 -1.37
N GLY A 135 13.53 -12.12 -1.63
CA GLY A 135 14.62 -11.82 -0.69
C GLY A 135 14.40 -12.52 0.66
N ALA A 136 14.34 -11.74 1.74
CA ALA A 136 14.15 -12.23 3.11
C ALA A 136 12.67 -12.26 3.57
N TYR A 137 11.72 -12.05 2.66
CA TYR A 137 10.30 -11.99 2.99
C TYR A 137 9.50 -13.06 2.24
N ARG A 138 8.45 -13.57 2.88
CA ARG A 138 7.31 -14.21 2.22
C ARG A 138 6.25 -13.17 1.94
N ILE A 139 5.81 -13.12 0.68
CA ILE A 139 4.80 -12.17 0.21
C ILE A 139 3.60 -12.93 -0.32
N SER A 140 2.44 -12.67 0.27
CA SER A 140 1.15 -13.23 -0.14
C SER A 140 0.32 -12.16 -0.82
N VAL A 141 0.00 -12.34 -2.10
CA VAL A 141 -0.82 -11.37 -2.85
C VAL A 141 -2.27 -11.80 -2.79
N SER A 142 -3.13 -10.97 -2.19
CA SER A 142 -4.57 -11.24 -2.11
C SER A 142 -5.27 -10.85 -3.40
N THR A 143 -4.96 -9.65 -3.93
CA THR A 143 -5.55 -9.12 -5.16
C THR A 143 -4.52 -8.32 -5.95
N ALA A 144 -4.62 -8.38 -7.27
CA ALA A 144 -3.91 -7.49 -8.19
C ALA A 144 -4.73 -7.30 -9.47
N ASP A 145 -4.95 -6.06 -9.87
CA ASP A 145 -5.64 -5.68 -11.10
C ASP A 145 -5.25 -4.26 -11.54
N ALA A 146 -5.96 -3.72 -12.53
CA ALA A 146 -5.70 -2.38 -13.07
C ALA A 146 -5.98 -1.22 -12.07
N SER A 147 -6.64 -1.49 -10.94
CA SER A 147 -6.94 -0.51 -9.89
C SER A 147 -5.89 -0.51 -8.76
N GLY A 148 -5.10 -1.57 -8.66
CA GLY A 148 -4.02 -1.68 -7.68
C GLY A 148 -3.79 -3.12 -7.21
N ALA A 149 -3.19 -3.24 -6.02
CA ALA A 149 -2.94 -4.53 -5.40
C ALA A 149 -3.04 -4.47 -3.88
N GLU A 150 -3.38 -5.61 -3.28
CA GLU A 150 -3.34 -5.83 -1.84
C GLU A 150 -2.53 -7.08 -1.53
N PHE A 151 -1.56 -6.95 -0.64
CA PHE A 151 -0.67 -8.05 -0.29
C PHE A 151 -0.17 -7.94 1.15
N GLN A 152 0.18 -9.08 1.72
CA GLN A 152 0.75 -9.23 3.04
C GLN A 152 2.22 -9.65 2.92
N VAL A 153 3.04 -9.11 3.82
CA VAL A 153 4.48 -9.34 3.86
C VAL A 153 4.83 -9.80 5.27
N GLU A 154 5.59 -10.88 5.36
CA GLU A 154 6.12 -11.41 6.61
C GLU A 154 7.57 -11.89 6.43
N PRO A 155 8.38 -11.93 7.49
CA PRO A 155 9.70 -12.54 7.43
C PRO A 155 9.61 -14.01 6.97
N ALA A 156 10.53 -14.43 6.08
CA ALA A 156 10.52 -15.78 5.49
C ALA A 156 10.98 -16.90 6.43
#